data_AF-A0A1J0AB91-F1
#
_entry.id   AF-A0A1J0AB91-F1
#
_cell.length_a   1.000
_cell.length_b   1.000
_cell.length_c   1.000
_cell.angle_alpha   90.00
_cell.angle_beta   90.00
_cell.angle_gamma   90.00
#
_symmetry.space_group_name_H-M   'P 1'
#
loop_
_entity.id
_entity.type
_entity.pdbx_description
1 polymer ?
#
loop_
_entity_poly.entity_id
_entity_poly.type
_entity_poly.pdbx_seq_one_letter_code
_entity_poly.pdbx_strand_id
1 'polypeptide(L)'
;MGAFQQVRRRHPQPSPWPVVYRVQGENVTLHLSLGGVSAAAFFPFSDGVITNAAPQTLTATAQATELTVERGYQQDLETLEGVLVVTTGQGTQAYTIQAAPGALPAKGGAGNLIQVLGLAFLGGLVLNVMPCVLPILSLKTLQLADKSRKSPRQVRLGGLSYGAGVLASFLVLAGGLLTLRGLGQQLGWGFQLQSPGMVLVLIYVLFAVALNLSGVFSVGTGWMGAGQGLTERPGYGGEFFTGVLATVAATPCTAPFMATAIGAALILPTGGALAVFTSLGLGFALPYVGLCFVPGWRQWLPKPGAWMHTLQQGLAFPLYGAAAWLLWVLTLQTGTDGLAVGLMGLVLVGLAAWVYGYGQHRAGWRRLSIFSTLLILGFCLTLPGWLPSGTTVGSANPQDSQTVQATIWEPFTPQRLQELRQQGKPVFVNFTAAWCVTCQVNERLVLSRPAVQEAFTQRGVTLVKADWTRQNPDITQVLQGFGRSGVPLYVLYPGANQPPVVWPSRLSPTQVTALLSSQLGG
;
A
#
# COMPACT_ATOMS: atom_id res chain seq x y z
N MET A 1 22.96 5.80 -56.43
CA MET A 1 22.74 4.98 -55.21
C MET A 1 21.52 5.39 -54.35
N GLY A 2 20.62 6.28 -54.80
CA GLY A 2 19.52 6.81 -53.97
C GLY A 2 18.19 6.03 -53.96
N ALA A 3 17.81 5.39 -55.07
CA ALA A 3 16.49 4.74 -55.19
C ALA A 3 16.33 3.52 -54.28
N PHE A 4 17.35 2.67 -54.17
CA PHE A 4 17.32 1.50 -53.27
C PHE A 4 17.29 1.88 -51.79
N GLN A 5 17.91 3.00 -51.40
CA GLN A 5 17.83 3.50 -50.02
C GLN A 5 16.44 4.08 -49.70
N GLN A 6 15.78 4.73 -50.67
CA GLN A 6 14.40 5.18 -50.52
C GLN A 6 13.40 4.01 -50.39
N VAL A 7 13.60 2.93 -51.15
CA VAL A 7 12.76 1.71 -51.05
C VAL A 7 13.05 0.96 -49.75
N ARG A 8 14.30 0.86 -49.30
CA ARG A 8 14.65 0.24 -48.00
C ARG A 8 14.00 0.94 -46.81
N ARG A 9 13.78 2.26 -46.87
CA ARG A 9 13.05 3.00 -45.82
C ARG A 9 11.55 2.66 -45.74
N ARG A 10 10.99 1.98 -46.75
CA ARG A 10 9.59 1.53 -46.75
C ARG A 10 9.42 0.09 -46.27
N HIS A 11 10.51 -0.65 -46.03
CA HIS A 11 10.41 -1.98 -45.43
C HIS A 11 10.00 -1.87 -43.96
N PRO A 12 9.17 -2.80 -43.46
CA PRO A 12 8.85 -2.88 -42.04
C PRO A 12 10.13 -2.98 -41.21
N GLN A 13 10.28 -2.11 -40.21
CA GLN A 13 11.40 -2.18 -39.27
C GLN A 13 10.98 -2.94 -38.01
N PRO A 14 11.89 -3.62 -37.29
CA PRO A 14 11.55 -4.22 -36.01
C PRO A 14 10.98 -3.16 -35.06
N SER A 15 9.88 -3.47 -34.37
CA SER A 15 9.28 -2.53 -33.44
C SER A 15 10.25 -2.17 -32.32
N PRO A 16 10.52 -0.87 -32.06
CA PRO A 16 11.47 -0.45 -31.03
C PRO A 16 10.92 -0.61 -29.61
N TRP A 17 9.62 -0.91 -29.46
CA TRP A 17 8.94 -1.14 -28.19
C TRP A 17 8.37 -2.55 -28.11
N PRO A 18 8.25 -3.12 -26.90
CA PRO A 18 7.56 -4.39 -26.70
C PRO A 18 6.06 -4.24 -26.97
N VAL A 19 5.48 -5.22 -27.66
CA VAL A 19 4.03 -5.34 -27.88
C VAL A 19 3.52 -6.53 -27.07
N VAL A 20 2.42 -6.33 -26.36
CA VAL A 20 1.78 -7.38 -25.54
C VAL A 20 0.35 -7.52 -26.03
N TYR A 21 -0.16 -8.76 -26.10
CA TYR A 21 -1.56 -8.97 -26.44
C TYR A 21 -2.32 -9.67 -25.31
N ARG A 22 -3.64 -9.44 -25.28
CA ARG A 22 -4.58 -10.17 -24.43
C ARG A 22 -5.75 -10.63 -25.28
N VAL A 23 -6.14 -11.87 -25.10
CA VAL A 23 -7.36 -12.44 -25.68
C VAL A 23 -8.51 -12.26 -24.67
N GLN A 24 -9.63 -11.69 -25.12
CA GLN A 24 -10.87 -11.55 -24.35
C GLN A 24 -12.05 -12.03 -25.20
N GLY A 25 -12.46 -13.28 -25.00
CA GLY A 25 -13.53 -13.88 -25.80
C GLY A 25 -13.18 -13.92 -27.29
N GLU A 26 -14.01 -13.24 -28.10
CA GLU A 26 -13.85 -13.11 -29.55
C GLU A 26 -12.89 -11.99 -29.97
N ASN A 27 -12.29 -11.26 -29.04
CA ASN A 27 -11.40 -10.14 -29.35
C ASN A 27 -9.96 -10.40 -28.91
N VAL A 28 -9.01 -9.95 -29.72
CA VAL A 28 -7.59 -9.85 -29.39
C VAL A 28 -7.24 -8.37 -29.28
N THR A 29 -6.71 -7.94 -28.14
CA THR A 29 -6.27 -6.56 -27.92
C THR A 29 -4.75 -6.50 -27.85
N LEU A 30 -4.15 -5.78 -28.78
CA LEU A 30 -2.72 -5.46 -28.84
C LEU A 30 -2.46 -4.15 -28.09
N HIS A 31 -1.56 -4.15 -27.12
CA HIS A 31 -1.13 -2.95 -26.40
C HIS A 31 0.26 -2.51 -26.89
N LEU A 32 0.30 -1.28 -27.39
CA LEU A 32 1.47 -0.61 -27.91
C LEU A 32 1.91 0.45 -26.91
N SER A 33 3.19 0.43 -26.50
CA SER A 33 3.79 1.46 -25.65
C SER A 33 4.15 2.72 -26.45
N LEU A 34 3.22 3.16 -27.30
CA LEU A 34 3.34 4.31 -28.19
C LEU A 34 2.10 5.20 -28.05
N GLY A 35 2.29 6.48 -27.73
CA GLY A 35 1.24 7.50 -27.74
C GLY A 35 1.17 8.29 -29.05
N GLY A 36 0.10 9.07 -29.24
CA GLY A 36 -0.02 9.99 -30.39
C GLY A 36 -0.32 9.32 -31.73
N VAL A 37 -0.91 8.12 -31.70
CA VAL A 37 -1.31 7.36 -32.89
C VAL A 37 -2.69 7.82 -33.36
N SER A 38 -2.80 8.23 -34.62
CA SER A 38 -4.07 8.63 -35.24
C SER A 38 -4.77 7.47 -35.96
N ALA A 39 -4.01 6.48 -36.45
CA ALA A 39 -4.53 5.25 -37.03
C ALA A 39 -3.51 4.12 -36.86
N ALA A 40 -3.98 2.89 -36.68
CA ALA A 40 -3.14 1.70 -36.73
C ALA A 40 -3.90 0.51 -37.32
N ALA A 41 -3.19 -0.35 -38.02
CA ALA A 41 -3.68 -1.61 -38.56
C ALA A 41 -2.64 -2.71 -38.37
N PHE A 42 -3.09 -3.88 -37.96
CA PHE A 42 -2.26 -5.06 -37.75
C PHE A 42 -2.58 -6.14 -38.79
N PHE A 43 -1.53 -6.73 -39.36
CA PHE A 43 -1.60 -7.79 -40.36
C PHE A 43 -0.74 -8.97 -39.88
N PRO A 44 -1.34 -10.10 -39.45
CA PRO A 44 -0.58 -11.25 -38.97
C PRO A 44 0.17 -11.96 -40.10
N PHE A 45 1.28 -12.62 -39.77
CA PHE A 45 1.99 -13.49 -40.73
C PHE A 45 1.34 -14.87 -40.89
N SER A 46 0.69 -15.37 -39.85
CA SER A 46 -0.05 -16.63 -39.87
C SER A 46 -1.53 -16.40 -40.16
N ASP A 47 -2.11 -17.32 -40.93
CA ASP A 47 -3.55 -17.31 -41.24
C ASP A 47 -4.39 -17.76 -40.04
N GLY A 48 -5.64 -17.31 -39.96
CA GLY A 48 -6.59 -17.72 -38.93
C GLY A 48 -6.43 -17.07 -37.55
N VAL A 49 -5.45 -16.18 -37.37
CA VAL A 49 -5.22 -15.49 -36.08
C VAL A 49 -6.24 -14.39 -35.82
N ILE A 50 -6.59 -13.60 -36.84
CA ILE A 50 -7.59 -12.53 -36.77
C ILE A 50 -8.55 -12.62 -37.95
N THR A 51 -9.75 -12.05 -37.81
CA THR A 51 -10.67 -11.84 -38.92
C THR A 51 -10.25 -10.57 -39.66
N ASN A 52 -9.44 -10.69 -40.73
CA ASN A 52 -8.90 -9.54 -41.47
C ASN A 52 -9.96 -8.59 -42.05
N ALA A 53 -11.17 -9.11 -42.32
CA ALA A 53 -12.30 -8.32 -42.80
C ALA A 53 -13.02 -7.51 -41.71
N ALA A 54 -12.77 -7.81 -40.44
CA ALA A 54 -13.39 -7.13 -39.31
C ALA A 54 -12.72 -5.77 -39.06
N PRO A 55 -13.50 -4.75 -38.62
CA PRO A 55 -12.96 -3.44 -38.31
C PRO A 55 -12.00 -3.50 -37.12
N GLN A 56 -10.77 -3.01 -37.30
CA GLN A 56 -9.81 -2.88 -36.23
C GLN A 56 -10.03 -1.57 -35.48
N THR A 57 -10.32 -1.64 -34.18
CA THR A 57 -10.67 -0.46 -33.38
C THR A 57 -9.48 0.03 -32.57
N LEU A 58 -9.16 1.30 -32.73
CA LEU A 58 -8.03 1.95 -32.06
C LEU A 58 -8.50 2.76 -30.85
N THR A 59 -7.87 2.56 -29.71
CA THR A 59 -7.96 3.45 -28.54
C THR A 59 -6.57 4.00 -28.21
N ALA A 60 -6.29 5.23 -28.62
CA ALA A 60 -5.03 5.90 -28.30
C ALA A 60 -5.17 6.77 -27.03
N THR A 61 -4.17 6.68 -26.15
CA THR A 61 -3.94 7.57 -25.00
C THR A 61 -2.64 8.34 -25.23
N ALA A 62 -2.34 9.35 -24.41
CA ALA A 62 -1.11 10.14 -24.52
C ALA A 62 0.20 9.32 -24.42
N GLN A 63 0.15 8.12 -23.83
CA GLN A 63 1.34 7.29 -23.55
C GLN A 63 1.27 5.85 -24.12
N ALA A 64 0.09 5.39 -24.55
CA ALA A 64 -0.12 4.02 -25.01
C ALA A 64 -1.27 3.95 -26.01
N THR A 65 -1.23 2.98 -26.91
CA THR A 65 -2.26 2.73 -27.92
C THR A 65 -2.70 1.29 -27.85
N GLU A 66 -4.00 1.07 -27.75
CA GLU A 66 -4.59 -0.27 -27.81
C GLU A 66 -5.32 -0.46 -29.13
N LEU A 67 -4.99 -1.53 -29.83
CA LEU A 67 -5.65 -1.95 -31.07
C LEU A 67 -6.42 -3.24 -30.79
N THR A 68 -7.74 -3.18 -30.88
CA THR A 68 -8.61 -4.34 -30.70
C THR A 68 -9.04 -4.88 -32.06
N VAL A 69 -8.78 -6.16 -32.27
CA VAL A 69 -9.07 -6.90 -33.50
C VAL A 69 -9.91 -8.12 -33.17
N GLU A 70 -10.81 -8.47 -34.07
CA GLU A 70 -11.63 -9.67 -33.92
C GLU A 70 -10.77 -10.91 -34.17
N ARG A 71 -10.92 -11.90 -33.31
CA ARG A 71 -10.17 -13.14 -33.32
C ARG A 71 -10.62 -14.03 -34.49
N GLY A 72 -9.66 -14.67 -35.15
CA GLY A 72 -9.94 -15.67 -36.17
C GLY A 72 -10.20 -17.07 -35.58
N TYR A 73 -10.20 -18.08 -36.44
CA TYR A 73 -10.52 -19.47 -36.08
C TYR A 73 -9.41 -20.22 -35.33
N GLN A 74 -8.20 -19.66 -35.23
CA GLN A 74 -7.08 -20.28 -34.52
C GLN A 74 -7.22 -20.14 -32.99
N GLN A 75 -7.32 -21.29 -32.30
CA GLN A 75 -7.59 -21.36 -30.86
C GLN A 75 -6.35 -21.25 -29.97
N ASP A 76 -5.18 -21.66 -30.46
CA ASP A 76 -3.92 -21.57 -29.74
C ASP A 76 -3.06 -20.45 -30.32
N LEU A 77 -2.94 -19.37 -29.55
CA LEU A 77 -2.06 -18.24 -29.84
C LEU A 77 -0.97 -18.25 -28.77
N GLU A 78 0.22 -18.73 -29.11
CA GLU A 78 1.39 -18.66 -28.23
C GLU A 78 2.11 -17.33 -28.42
N THR A 79 2.34 -16.94 -29.68
CA THR A 79 2.93 -15.66 -30.08
C THR A 79 2.17 -15.08 -31.26
N LEU A 80 2.05 -13.76 -31.29
CA LEU A 80 1.37 -13.02 -32.35
C LEU A 80 2.42 -12.27 -33.17
N GLU A 81 2.72 -12.78 -34.37
CA GLU A 81 3.69 -12.17 -35.27
C GLU A 81 3.01 -11.52 -36.45
N GLY A 82 3.49 -10.34 -36.85
CA GLY A 82 2.93 -9.65 -38.01
C GLY A 82 3.49 -8.26 -38.24
N VAL A 83 2.87 -7.55 -39.18
CA VAL A 83 3.20 -6.16 -39.51
C VAL A 83 2.13 -5.24 -38.92
N LEU A 84 2.58 -4.29 -38.11
CA LEU A 84 1.78 -3.20 -37.58
C LEU A 84 2.08 -1.93 -38.37
N VAL A 85 1.08 -1.40 -39.07
CA VAL A 85 1.14 -0.11 -39.75
C VAL A 85 0.56 0.94 -38.81
N VAL A 86 1.35 1.95 -38.46
CA VAL A 86 0.98 3.02 -37.52
C VAL A 86 1.11 4.37 -38.21
N THR A 87 0.09 5.20 -38.09
CA THR A 87 0.10 6.60 -38.52
C THR A 87 0.19 7.49 -37.30
N THR A 88 1.22 8.33 -37.28
CA THR A 88 1.44 9.36 -36.25
C THR A 88 1.51 10.74 -36.90
N GLY A 89 1.65 11.80 -36.11
CA GLY A 89 1.90 13.15 -36.63
C GLY A 89 3.18 13.27 -37.48
N GLN A 90 4.09 12.29 -37.43
CA GLN A 90 5.32 12.23 -38.23
C GLN A 90 5.18 11.42 -39.53
N GLY A 91 3.98 10.87 -39.80
CA GLY A 91 3.68 10.06 -40.98
C GLY A 91 3.34 8.60 -40.66
N THR A 92 3.13 7.81 -41.72
CA THR A 92 2.80 6.38 -41.64
C THR A 92 4.06 5.54 -41.73
N GLN A 93 4.25 4.64 -40.77
CA GLN A 93 5.38 3.71 -40.70
C GLN A 93 4.90 2.29 -40.42
N ALA A 94 5.59 1.30 -40.98
CA ALA A 94 5.31 -0.12 -40.77
C ALA A 94 6.37 -0.73 -39.86
N TYR A 95 5.91 -1.52 -38.89
CA TYR A 95 6.75 -2.20 -37.92
C TYR A 95 6.47 -3.70 -37.91
N THR A 96 7.52 -4.52 -37.90
CA THR A 96 7.38 -5.95 -37.60
C THR A 96 7.28 -6.13 -36.10
N ILE A 97 6.24 -6.80 -35.62
CA ILE A 97 6.00 -7.06 -34.20
C ILE A 97 6.01 -8.55 -33.91
N GLN A 98 6.53 -8.90 -32.73
CA GLN A 98 6.33 -10.19 -32.07
C GLN A 98 5.69 -9.89 -30.72
N ALA A 99 4.40 -10.18 -30.59
CA ALA A 99 3.63 -9.92 -29.39
C ALA A 99 3.52 -11.20 -28.54
N ALA A 100 3.88 -11.10 -27.27
CA ALA A 100 3.70 -12.17 -26.29
C ALA A 100 2.39 -11.98 -25.50
N PRO A 101 1.76 -13.06 -25.01
CA PRO A 101 0.59 -12.96 -24.17
C PRO A 101 0.98 -12.32 -22.85
N GLY A 102 0.20 -11.32 -22.40
CA GLY A 102 0.48 -10.66 -21.14
C GLY A 102 -0.67 -9.81 -20.63
N ALA A 103 -0.55 -9.40 -19.37
CA ALA A 103 -1.54 -8.54 -18.75
C ALA A 103 -1.40 -7.11 -19.29
N LEU A 104 -2.33 -6.69 -20.16
CA LEU A 104 -2.49 -5.26 -20.46
C LEU A 104 -2.71 -4.48 -19.15
N PRO A 105 -2.15 -3.28 -19.00
CA PRO A 105 -2.56 -2.38 -17.93
C PRO A 105 -4.08 -2.25 -18.00
N ALA A 106 -4.76 -2.53 -16.89
CA ALA A 106 -6.22 -2.57 -16.90
C ALA A 106 -6.76 -1.20 -17.35
N LYS A 107 -7.41 -1.14 -18.52
CA LYS A 107 -8.28 -0.03 -18.89
C LYS A 107 -9.25 0.17 -17.72
N GLY A 108 -9.10 1.29 -17.02
CA GLY A 108 -10.01 1.73 -15.97
C GLY A 108 -11.37 2.09 -16.58
N GLY A 109 -12.14 1.08 -17.00
CA GLY A 109 -13.53 1.28 -17.39
C GLY A 109 -14.31 1.86 -16.22
N ALA A 110 -15.27 2.74 -16.49
CA ALA A 110 -16.08 3.43 -15.47
C ALA A 110 -16.75 2.45 -14.47
N GLY A 111 -17.02 1.21 -14.88
CA GLY A 111 -17.49 0.14 -13.98
C GLY A 111 -16.50 -0.25 -12.88
N ASN A 112 -15.19 -0.16 -13.15
CA ASN A 112 -14.13 -0.39 -12.16
C ASN A 112 -13.93 0.85 -11.27
N LEU A 113 -14.09 2.07 -11.81
CA LEU A 113 -13.96 3.29 -11.01
C LEU A 113 -15.02 3.36 -9.91
N ILE A 114 -16.30 3.09 -10.23
CA ILE A 114 -17.37 3.09 -9.21
C ILE A 114 -17.10 2.04 -8.13
N GLN A 115 -16.63 0.84 -8.50
CA GLN A 115 -16.25 -0.19 -7.55
C GLN A 115 -15.07 0.23 -6.66
N VAL A 116 -14.02 0.82 -7.25
CA VAL A 116 -12.86 1.34 -6.51
C VAL A 116 -13.27 2.47 -5.57
N LEU A 117 -14.14 3.39 -6.02
CA LEU A 117 -14.67 4.47 -5.19
C LEU A 117 -15.56 3.93 -4.06
N GLY A 118 -16.40 2.93 -4.34
CA GLY A 118 -17.23 2.25 -3.34
C GLY A 118 -16.38 1.52 -2.30
N LEU A 119 -15.32 0.82 -2.72
CA LEU A 119 -14.36 0.18 -1.81
C LEU A 119 -13.58 1.21 -1.00
N ALA A 120 -13.19 2.34 -1.59
CA ALA A 120 -12.53 3.43 -0.87
C ALA A 120 -13.47 4.05 0.18
N PHE A 121 -14.74 4.24 -0.17
CA PHE A 121 -15.76 4.72 0.77
C PHE A 121 -15.96 3.74 1.94
N LEU A 122 -16.11 2.45 1.64
CA LEU A 122 -16.19 1.40 2.66
C LEU A 122 -14.93 1.34 3.52
N GLY A 123 -13.75 1.49 2.92
CA GLY A 123 -12.48 1.62 3.65
C GLY A 123 -12.54 2.77 4.65
N GLY A 124 -13.05 3.93 4.25
CA GLY A 124 -13.21 5.10 5.12
C GLY A 124 -14.16 4.84 6.28
N LEU A 125 -15.25 4.10 6.05
CA LEU A 125 -16.15 3.67 7.11
C LEU A 125 -15.46 2.72 8.10
N VAL A 126 -14.70 1.75 7.60
CA VAL A 126 -13.94 0.79 8.44
C VAL A 126 -12.93 1.52 9.33
N LEU A 127 -12.31 2.62 8.85
CA LEU A 127 -11.38 3.42 9.64
C LEU A 127 -12.00 3.97 10.95
N ASN A 128 -13.32 4.14 11.02
CA ASN A 128 -13.99 4.59 12.26
C ASN A 128 -14.02 3.51 13.36
N VAL A 129 -13.93 2.23 12.98
CA VAL A 129 -13.87 1.08 13.92
C VAL A 129 -12.45 0.86 14.43
N MET A 130 -11.45 1.53 13.84
CA MET A 130 -10.07 1.37 14.29
C MET A 130 -9.87 1.94 15.70
N PRO A 131 -9.09 1.24 16.52
CA PRO A 131 -8.99 1.53 17.96
C PRO A 131 -8.39 2.92 18.27
N CYS A 132 -7.67 3.57 17.35
CA CYS A 132 -7.14 4.93 17.56
C CYS A 132 -8.13 6.06 17.21
N VAL A 133 -9.19 5.78 16.45
CA VAL A 133 -10.17 6.79 15.99
C VAL A 133 -11.38 6.86 16.92
N LEU A 134 -11.80 5.70 17.41
CA LEU A 134 -12.93 5.53 18.31
C LEU A 134 -12.89 6.45 19.56
N PRO A 135 -11.73 6.72 20.19
CA PRO A 135 -11.65 7.61 21.35
C PRO A 135 -11.98 9.07 21.03
N ILE A 136 -11.53 9.56 19.86
CA ILE A 136 -11.79 10.94 19.41
C ILE A 136 -13.26 11.12 19.03
N LEU A 137 -13.82 10.14 18.30
CA LEU A 137 -15.24 10.12 17.95
C LEU A 137 -16.10 10.08 19.20
N SER A 138 -15.79 9.20 20.16
CA SER A 138 -16.50 9.07 21.42
C SER A 138 -16.49 10.42 22.16
N LEU A 139 -15.32 11.00 22.43
CA LEU A 139 -15.22 12.28 23.11
C LEU A 139 -16.02 13.40 22.42
N LYS A 140 -16.06 13.42 21.08
CA LYS A 140 -16.80 14.45 20.35
C LYS A 140 -18.30 14.22 20.32
N THR A 141 -18.76 12.96 20.24
CA THR A 141 -20.18 12.62 20.41
C THR A 141 -20.69 13.02 21.79
N LEU A 142 -19.82 12.94 22.82
CA LEU A 142 -20.10 13.41 24.18
C LEU A 142 -20.21 14.94 24.26
N GLN A 143 -19.28 15.69 23.66
CA GLN A 143 -19.41 17.14 23.54
C GLN A 143 -20.63 17.57 22.74
N LEU A 144 -21.08 16.74 21.79
CA LEU A 144 -22.36 16.93 21.13
C LEU A 144 -23.48 16.77 22.17
N ALA A 145 -23.54 15.67 22.92
CA ALA A 145 -24.59 15.43 23.91
C ALA A 145 -24.72 16.56 24.96
N ASP A 146 -23.61 17.18 25.38
CA ASP A 146 -23.63 18.34 26.28
C ASP A 146 -24.07 19.65 25.60
N LYS A 147 -23.90 19.76 24.27
CA LYS A 147 -24.37 20.89 23.44
C LYS A 147 -25.88 20.85 23.14
N SER A 148 -26.68 20.14 23.94
CA SER A 148 -28.16 20.08 23.86
C SER A 148 -28.87 21.44 23.96
N ARG A 149 -28.14 22.53 24.25
CA ARG A 149 -28.61 23.93 24.21
C ARG A 149 -28.40 24.66 22.87
N LYS A 150 -27.76 24.04 21.86
CA LYS A 150 -27.53 24.66 20.54
C LYS A 150 -28.66 24.35 19.55
N SER A 151 -28.95 25.29 18.66
CA SER A 151 -29.98 25.10 17.64
C SER A 151 -29.60 23.95 16.67
N PRO A 152 -30.58 23.19 16.14
CA PRO A 152 -30.32 22.07 15.22
C PRO A 152 -29.46 22.48 14.01
N ARG A 153 -29.60 23.72 13.55
CA ARG A 153 -28.80 24.30 12.47
C ARG A 153 -27.32 24.42 12.83
N GLN A 154 -26.99 24.86 14.05
CA GLN A 154 -25.60 24.97 14.49
C GLN A 154 -24.91 23.61 14.60
N VAL A 155 -25.63 22.56 15.03
CA VAL A 155 -25.09 21.20 15.09
C VAL A 155 -24.79 20.64 13.69
N ARG A 156 -25.69 20.85 12.72
CA ARG A 156 -25.49 20.41 11.33
C ARG A 156 -24.33 21.13 10.65
N LEU A 157 -24.27 22.47 10.75
CA LEU A 157 -23.15 23.22 10.19
C LEU A 157 -21.83 22.80 10.84
N GLY A 158 -21.83 22.51 12.14
CA GLY A 158 -20.65 22.03 12.82
C GLY A 158 -20.18 20.64 12.39
N GLY A 159 -21.12 19.74 12.11
CA GLY A 159 -20.87 18.47 11.44
C GLY A 159 -20.20 18.67 10.08
N LEU A 160 -20.75 19.56 9.25
CA LEU A 160 -20.19 19.87 7.93
C LEU A 160 -18.79 20.49 8.03
N SER A 161 -18.53 21.37 8.98
CA SER A 161 -17.20 21.96 9.19
C SER A 161 -16.17 20.91 9.61
N TYR A 162 -16.55 19.96 10.46
CA TYR A 162 -15.71 18.79 10.76
C TYR A 162 -15.41 17.96 9.51
N GLY A 163 -16.45 17.64 8.72
CA GLY A 163 -16.29 16.90 7.46
C GLY A 163 -15.38 17.64 6.47
N ALA A 164 -15.50 18.96 6.38
CA ALA A 164 -14.63 19.79 5.56
C ALA A 164 -13.15 19.72 6.01
N GLY A 165 -12.89 19.70 7.32
CA GLY A 165 -11.53 19.54 7.85
C GLY A 165 -10.92 18.18 7.53
N VAL A 166 -11.73 17.11 7.60
CA VAL A 166 -11.32 15.77 7.17
C VAL A 166 -11.00 15.76 5.68
N LEU A 167 -11.93 16.23 4.84
CA LEU A 167 -11.75 16.22 3.38
C LEU A 167 -10.55 17.05 2.95
N ALA A 168 -10.36 18.24 3.52
CA ALA A 168 -9.18 19.06 3.28
C ALA A 168 -7.89 18.31 3.63
N SER A 169 -7.86 17.60 4.75
CA SER A 169 -6.67 16.82 5.17
C SER A 169 -6.37 15.69 4.18
N PHE A 170 -7.37 14.91 3.78
CA PHE A 170 -7.18 13.84 2.79
C PHE A 170 -6.78 14.38 1.40
N LEU A 171 -7.31 15.53 0.99
CA LEU A 171 -6.93 16.18 -0.26
C LEU A 171 -5.51 16.75 -0.22
N VAL A 172 -5.07 17.31 0.91
CA VAL A 172 -3.67 17.74 1.10
C VAL A 172 -2.72 16.54 1.01
N LEU A 173 -3.07 15.41 1.65
CA LEU A 173 -2.29 14.18 1.55
C LEU A 173 -2.26 13.65 0.10
N ALA A 174 -3.40 13.65 -0.59
CA ALA A 174 -3.49 13.27 -2.00
C ALA A 174 -2.64 14.18 -2.89
N GLY A 175 -2.74 15.49 -2.69
CA GLY A 175 -1.95 16.50 -3.40
C GLY A 175 -0.45 16.30 -3.21
N GLY A 176 -0.01 16.12 -1.96
CA GLY A 176 1.40 15.83 -1.64
C GLY A 176 1.90 14.53 -2.28
N LEU A 177 1.08 13.48 -2.29
CA LEU A 177 1.43 12.23 -2.97
C LEU A 177 1.54 12.42 -4.50
N LEU A 178 0.60 13.16 -5.09
CA LEU A 178 0.56 13.39 -6.54
C LEU A 178 1.69 14.32 -7.01
N THR A 179 2.07 15.32 -6.22
CA THR A 179 3.23 16.17 -6.53
C THR A 179 4.53 15.37 -6.46
N LEU A 180 4.72 14.57 -5.42
CA LEU A 180 5.89 13.68 -5.29
C LEU A 180 5.96 12.65 -6.43
N ARG A 181 4.82 12.10 -6.85
CA ARG A 181 4.72 11.24 -8.03
C ARG A 181 5.16 11.97 -9.31
N GLY A 182 4.74 13.23 -9.49
CA GLY A 182 5.13 14.06 -10.62
C GLY A 182 6.64 14.34 -10.68
N LEU A 183 7.32 14.32 -9.53
CA LEU A 183 8.78 14.45 -9.41
C LEU A 183 9.54 13.14 -9.65
N GLY A 184 8.86 12.07 -10.09
CA GLY A 184 9.48 10.78 -10.37
C GLY A 184 9.84 9.94 -9.14
N GLN A 185 9.48 10.42 -7.94
CA GLN A 185 9.68 9.66 -6.70
C GLN A 185 8.56 8.63 -6.55
N GLN A 186 8.84 7.37 -6.89
CA GLN A 186 7.94 6.24 -6.59
C GLN A 186 8.05 5.88 -5.11
N LEU A 187 7.50 6.72 -4.24
CA LEU A 187 7.40 6.42 -2.82
C LEU A 187 6.42 5.27 -2.62
N GLY A 188 6.97 4.09 -2.32
CA GLY A 188 6.21 2.95 -1.84
C GLY A 188 5.47 3.29 -0.56
N TRP A 189 4.19 2.92 -0.49
CA TRP A 189 3.43 3.05 0.74
C TRP A 189 3.98 2.06 1.77
N GLY A 190 4.56 2.56 2.87
CA GLY A 190 5.27 1.74 3.87
C GLY A 190 6.79 1.91 3.88
N PHE A 191 7.39 2.73 3.03
CA PHE A 191 8.83 3.08 3.11
C PHE A 191 9.23 3.58 4.51
N GLN A 192 8.32 4.27 5.19
CA GLN A 192 8.47 4.72 6.57
C GLN A 192 8.75 3.55 7.54
N LEU A 193 8.21 2.35 7.28
CA LEU A 193 8.41 1.17 8.11
C LEU A 193 9.74 0.46 7.84
N GLN A 194 10.49 0.85 6.81
CA GLN A 194 11.86 0.37 6.58
C GLN A 194 12.90 1.16 7.38
N SER A 195 12.53 2.35 7.89
CA SER A 195 13.40 3.18 8.72
C SER A 195 13.26 2.76 10.19
N PRO A 196 14.31 2.22 10.83
CA PRO A 196 14.23 1.77 12.22
C PRO A 196 13.83 2.88 13.19
N GLY A 197 14.32 4.10 12.95
CA GLY A 197 13.98 5.26 13.78
C GLY A 197 12.50 5.63 13.70
N MET A 198 11.91 5.57 12.51
CA MET A 198 10.47 5.84 12.34
C MET A 198 9.60 4.73 12.95
N VAL A 199 10.01 3.47 12.81
CA VAL A 199 9.35 2.33 13.48
C VAL A 199 9.41 2.50 15.00
N LEU A 200 10.55 2.92 15.54
CA LEU A 200 10.72 3.19 16.97
C LEU A 200 9.77 4.26 17.48
N VAL A 201 9.67 5.40 16.77
CA VAL A 201 8.71 6.47 17.10
C VAL A 201 7.28 5.95 17.07
N LEU A 202 6.92 5.15 16.06
CA LEU A 202 5.58 4.57 15.94
C LEU A 202 5.25 3.60 17.08
N ILE A 203 6.21 2.77 17.53
CA ILE A 203 6.06 1.91 18.72
C ILE A 203 5.71 2.77 19.94
N TYR A 204 6.46 3.84 20.19
CA TYR A 204 6.24 4.70 21.35
C TYR A 204 4.89 5.43 21.31
N VAL A 205 4.50 5.94 20.14
CA VAL A 205 3.21 6.60 19.95
C VAL A 205 2.05 5.62 20.18
N LEU A 206 2.08 4.43 19.57
CA LEU A 206 1.03 3.42 19.75
C LEU A 206 0.96 2.94 21.20
N PHE A 207 2.10 2.75 21.85
CA PHE A 207 2.16 2.37 23.26
C PHE A 207 1.60 3.46 24.17
N ALA A 208 1.94 4.74 23.93
CA ALA A 208 1.40 5.86 24.68
C ALA A 208 -0.13 6.00 24.51
N VAL A 209 -0.65 5.83 23.29
CA VAL A 209 -2.09 5.84 23.03
C VAL A 209 -2.77 4.67 23.74
N ALA A 210 -2.18 3.46 23.72
CA ALA A 210 -2.71 2.31 24.44
C ALA A 210 -2.75 2.56 25.97
N LEU A 211 -1.71 3.16 26.53
CA LEU A 211 -1.66 3.55 27.95
C LEU A 211 -2.75 4.59 28.29
N ASN A 212 -2.99 5.57 27.43
CA ASN A 212 -4.10 6.51 27.60
C ASN A 212 -5.46 5.80 27.57
N LEU A 213 -5.67 4.82 26.69
CA LEU A 213 -6.91 4.04 26.62
C LEU A 213 -7.09 3.06 27.78
N SER A 214 -5.99 2.56 28.35
CA SER A 214 -6.01 1.74 29.56
C SER A 214 -6.34 2.54 30.82
N GLY A 215 -6.25 3.88 30.75
CA GLY A 215 -6.52 4.80 31.85
C GLY A 215 -5.31 5.08 32.77
N VAL A 216 -4.10 4.67 32.38
CA VAL A 216 -2.85 4.96 33.14
C VAL A 216 -2.63 6.46 33.29
N PHE A 217 -2.96 7.19 32.24
CA PHE A 217 -3.14 8.63 32.29
C PHE A 217 -4.36 8.97 31.46
N SER A 218 -5.02 10.05 31.82
CA SER A 218 -5.94 10.68 30.89
C SER A 218 -5.18 11.84 30.26
N VAL A 219 -5.12 11.88 28.93
CA VAL A 219 -4.92 13.15 28.22
C VAL A 219 -6.16 13.99 28.51
N GLY A 220 -6.17 14.58 29.71
CA GLY A 220 -7.02 15.70 30.01
C GLY A 220 -6.78 16.76 28.94
N THR A 221 -7.83 17.51 28.66
CA THR A 221 -7.94 18.61 27.69
C THR A 221 -6.66 19.40 27.38
N GLY A 222 -5.71 19.53 28.31
CA GLY A 222 -4.45 20.28 28.15
C GLY A 222 -3.33 19.74 27.23
N TRP A 223 -3.21 18.44 26.90
CA TRP A 223 -2.18 17.99 25.90
C TRP A 223 -2.60 18.26 24.46
N MET A 224 -3.92 18.35 24.25
CA MET A 224 -4.52 18.97 23.08
C MET A 224 -4.35 20.50 23.12
N GLY A 225 -3.62 21.08 24.08
CA GLY A 225 -3.46 22.53 24.33
C GLY A 225 -2.84 23.35 23.20
N ALA A 226 -1.84 22.81 22.49
CA ALA A 226 -1.28 23.48 21.32
C ALA A 226 -2.29 23.56 20.15
N GLY A 227 -3.27 22.64 20.12
CA GLY A 227 -4.39 22.61 19.18
C GLY A 227 -5.71 23.14 19.74
N GLN A 228 -5.87 23.28 21.06
CA GLN A 228 -7.10 23.71 21.77
C GLN A 228 -7.43 25.15 21.41
N GLY A 229 -6.42 26.02 21.33
CA GLY A 229 -6.64 27.40 20.88
C GLY A 229 -7.23 27.49 19.48
N LEU A 230 -7.16 26.42 18.68
CA LEU A 230 -7.80 26.29 17.37
C LEU A 230 -9.09 25.43 17.42
N THR A 231 -9.15 24.36 18.21
CA THR A 231 -10.27 23.40 18.30
C THR A 231 -11.38 23.77 19.29
N GLU A 232 -11.04 24.53 20.35
CA GLU A 232 -11.99 25.09 21.31
C GLU A 232 -12.49 26.48 20.91
N ARG A 233 -12.05 27.00 19.75
CA ARG A 233 -12.58 28.25 19.22
C ARG A 233 -14.10 28.16 19.15
N PRO A 234 -14.83 29.14 19.69
CA PRO A 234 -16.27 29.16 19.57
C PRO A 234 -16.65 29.24 18.08
N GLY A 235 -17.57 28.37 17.67
CA GLY A 235 -18.07 28.31 16.30
C GLY A 235 -17.42 27.21 15.44
N TYR A 236 -17.51 27.39 14.13
CA TYR A 236 -17.24 26.34 13.13
C TYR A 236 -15.75 26.05 12.89
N GLY A 237 -14.87 27.02 13.18
CA GLY A 237 -13.42 26.84 13.04
C GLY A 237 -12.87 25.75 13.96
N GLY A 238 -13.40 25.65 15.19
CA GLY A 238 -13.03 24.58 16.12
C GLY A 238 -13.35 23.20 15.59
N GLU A 239 -14.52 23.05 14.97
CA GLU A 239 -14.97 21.78 14.43
C GLU A 239 -14.16 21.34 13.20
N PHE A 240 -13.74 22.29 12.35
CA PHE A 240 -12.82 22.05 11.23
C PHE A 240 -11.47 21.50 11.70
N PHE A 241 -10.79 22.18 12.62
CA PHE A 241 -9.49 21.73 13.12
C PHE A 241 -9.58 20.40 13.87
N THR A 242 -10.73 20.10 14.48
CA THR A 242 -10.92 18.78 15.09
C THR A 242 -10.94 17.67 14.03
N GLY A 243 -11.47 17.94 12.83
CA GLY A 243 -11.43 17.00 11.70
C GLY A 243 -10.00 16.77 11.20
N VAL A 244 -9.20 17.83 11.17
CA VAL A 244 -7.75 17.74 10.85
C VAL A 244 -7.03 16.88 11.90
N LEU A 245 -7.21 17.17 13.18
CA LEU A 245 -6.58 16.40 14.26
C LEU A 245 -7.02 14.94 14.27
N ALA A 246 -8.30 14.66 13.99
CA ALA A 246 -8.80 13.28 13.87
C ALA A 246 -8.10 12.53 12.73
N THR A 247 -7.87 13.19 11.60
CA THR A 247 -7.16 12.59 10.46
C THR A 247 -5.69 12.32 10.80
N VAL A 248 -5.00 13.28 11.42
CA VAL A 248 -3.60 13.12 11.85
C VAL A 248 -3.46 11.98 12.87
N ALA A 249 -4.34 11.92 13.87
CA ALA A 249 -4.33 10.87 14.88
C ALA A 249 -4.65 9.48 14.32
N ALA A 250 -5.45 9.40 13.24
CA ALA A 250 -5.78 8.15 12.57
C ALA A 250 -4.61 7.59 11.74
N THR A 251 -3.78 8.47 11.16
CA THR A 251 -2.67 8.12 10.25
C THR A 251 -1.81 6.91 10.68
N PRO A 252 -1.34 6.78 11.93
CA PRO A 252 -0.51 5.63 12.33
C PRO A 252 -1.25 4.29 12.29
N CYS A 253 -2.55 4.25 12.59
CA CYS A 253 -3.31 3.00 12.58
C CYS A 253 -3.94 2.69 11.23
N THR A 254 -4.19 3.68 10.37
CA THR A 254 -4.80 3.48 9.05
C THR A 254 -3.85 2.83 8.04
N ALA A 255 -2.60 2.59 8.44
CA ALA A 255 -1.54 2.22 7.53
C ALA A 255 -1.78 0.93 6.72
N PRO A 256 -2.15 -0.20 7.33
CA PRO A 256 -2.43 -1.41 6.56
C PRO A 256 -3.58 -1.26 5.54
N PHE A 257 -4.53 -0.36 5.83
CA PHE A 257 -5.74 -0.16 5.03
C PHE A 257 -5.55 0.88 3.92
N MET A 258 -4.71 1.90 4.14
CA MET A 258 -4.39 2.92 3.14
C MET A 258 -3.55 2.37 1.98
N ALA A 259 -2.78 1.30 2.19
CA ALA A 259 -1.92 0.70 1.16
C ALA A 259 -2.69 0.24 -0.09
N THR A 260 -3.89 -0.33 0.08
CA THR A 260 -4.72 -0.79 -1.05
C THR A 260 -5.36 0.38 -1.80
N ALA A 261 -5.86 1.38 -1.07
CA ALA A 261 -6.42 2.61 -1.65
C ALA A 261 -5.37 3.37 -2.46
N ILE A 262 -4.13 3.42 -1.96
CA ILE A 262 -3.03 4.12 -2.64
C ILE A 262 -2.47 3.31 -3.79
N GLY A 263 -2.37 1.99 -3.67
CA GLY A 263 -2.06 1.11 -4.79
C GLY A 263 -3.03 1.31 -5.96
N ALA A 264 -4.33 1.43 -5.68
CA ALA A 264 -5.33 1.79 -6.68
C ALA A 264 -5.14 3.23 -7.19
N ALA A 265 -4.92 4.22 -6.33
CA ALA A 265 -4.72 5.60 -6.75
C ALA A 265 -3.50 5.79 -7.66
N LEU A 266 -2.44 5.00 -7.50
CA LEU A 266 -1.24 5.05 -8.34
C LEU A 266 -1.48 4.59 -9.77
N ILE A 267 -2.42 3.68 -10.01
CA ILE A 267 -2.75 3.23 -11.38
C ILE A 267 -3.80 4.11 -12.06
N LEU A 268 -4.46 5.01 -11.32
CA LEU A 268 -5.47 5.93 -11.86
C LEU A 268 -4.85 7.26 -12.31
N PRO A 269 -5.48 7.95 -13.29
CA PRO A 269 -5.17 9.36 -13.61
C PRO A 269 -5.38 10.27 -12.38
N THR A 270 -4.79 11.46 -12.40
CA THR A 270 -4.84 12.44 -11.28
C THR A 270 -6.25 12.67 -10.74
N GLY A 271 -7.24 12.82 -11.62
CA GLY A 271 -8.64 12.98 -11.21
C GLY A 271 -9.22 11.75 -10.50
N GLY A 272 -8.86 10.54 -10.94
CA GLY A 272 -9.26 9.29 -10.30
C GLY A 272 -8.62 9.09 -8.93
N ALA A 273 -7.34 9.42 -8.79
CA ALA A 273 -6.65 9.41 -7.49
C ALA A 273 -7.31 10.37 -6.48
N LEU A 274 -7.59 11.61 -6.90
CA LEU A 274 -8.30 12.58 -6.07
C LEU A 274 -9.71 12.10 -5.67
N ALA A 275 -10.43 11.47 -6.60
CA ALA A 275 -11.74 10.89 -6.33
C ALA A 275 -11.66 9.75 -5.27
N VAL A 276 -10.63 8.90 -5.32
CA VAL A 276 -10.40 7.84 -4.32
C VAL A 276 -10.15 8.43 -2.93
N PHE A 277 -9.25 9.42 -2.81
CA PHE A 277 -8.98 10.07 -1.52
C PHE A 277 -10.19 10.84 -0.99
N THR A 278 -10.97 11.47 -1.88
CA THR A 278 -12.23 12.13 -1.51
C THR A 278 -13.25 11.11 -1.01
N SER A 279 -13.41 9.99 -1.70
CA SER A 279 -14.32 8.91 -1.31
C SER A 279 -13.95 8.32 0.06
N LEU A 280 -12.65 8.10 0.29
CA LEU A 280 -12.11 7.64 1.57
C LEU A 280 -12.37 8.64 2.70
N GLY A 281 -12.11 9.93 2.47
CA GLY A 281 -12.37 11.00 3.44
C GLY A 281 -13.86 11.18 3.72
N LEU A 282 -14.73 11.03 2.71
CA LEU A 282 -16.18 11.02 2.87
C LEU A 282 -16.62 9.85 3.74
N GLY A 283 -16.14 8.63 3.48
CA GLY A 283 -16.41 7.47 4.32
C GLY A 283 -15.96 7.65 5.77
N PHE A 284 -14.79 8.28 5.98
CA PHE A 284 -14.29 8.60 7.32
C PHE A 284 -15.16 9.63 8.06
N ALA A 285 -15.59 10.70 7.38
CA ALA A 285 -16.40 11.76 7.98
C ALA A 285 -17.87 11.37 8.19
N LEU A 286 -18.40 10.44 7.39
CA LEU A 286 -19.83 10.13 7.31
C LEU A 286 -20.47 9.75 8.65
N PRO A 287 -19.89 8.90 9.51
CA PRO A 287 -20.56 8.53 10.76
C PRO A 287 -20.82 9.72 11.68
N TYR A 288 -19.84 10.63 11.84
CA TYR A 288 -20.00 11.81 12.67
C TYR A 288 -20.94 12.85 12.04
N VAL A 289 -20.82 13.10 10.73
CA VAL A 289 -21.72 14.02 10.02
C VAL A 289 -23.15 13.48 10.08
N GLY A 290 -23.37 12.19 9.84
CA GLY A 290 -24.68 11.54 9.92
C GLY A 290 -25.34 11.71 11.30
N LEU A 291 -24.57 11.52 12.38
CA LEU A 291 -25.03 11.77 13.75
C LEU A 291 -25.46 13.23 14.00
N CYS A 292 -24.87 14.20 13.29
CA CYS A 292 -25.28 15.61 13.40
C CYS A 292 -26.60 15.91 12.66
N PHE A 293 -26.93 15.14 11.61
CA PHE A 293 -28.13 15.34 10.81
C PHE A 293 -29.35 14.56 11.32
N VAL A 294 -29.13 13.36 11.87
CA VAL A 294 -30.20 12.45 12.32
C VAL A 294 -30.31 12.48 13.86
N PRO A 295 -31.24 13.26 14.45
CA PRO A 295 -31.37 13.37 15.90
C PRO A 295 -31.81 12.06 16.57
N GLY A 296 -32.51 11.17 15.88
CA GLY A 296 -32.96 9.88 16.40
C GLY A 296 -31.81 8.90 16.71
N TRP A 297 -30.73 8.91 15.91
CA TRP A 297 -29.55 8.07 16.17
C TRP A 297 -28.82 8.48 17.45
N ARG A 298 -28.94 9.77 17.83
CA ARG A 298 -28.37 10.31 19.07
C ARG A 298 -29.04 9.77 20.33
N GLN A 299 -30.30 9.35 20.22
CA GLN A 299 -31.06 8.75 21.33
C GLN A 299 -30.73 7.27 21.53
N TRP A 300 -30.20 6.62 20.50
CA TRP A 300 -29.75 5.22 20.53
C TRP A 300 -28.33 5.04 21.07
N LEU A 301 -27.55 6.12 21.12
CA LEU A 301 -26.22 6.08 21.71
C LEU A 301 -26.33 5.87 23.23
N PRO A 302 -25.69 4.81 23.78
CA PRO A 302 -25.68 4.61 25.22
C PRO A 302 -25.06 5.83 25.90
N LYS A 303 -25.64 6.24 27.03
CA LYS A 303 -25.10 7.36 27.82
C LYS A 303 -23.65 7.03 28.24
N PRO A 304 -22.74 8.01 28.24
CA PRO A 304 -21.39 7.81 28.77
C PRO A 304 -21.44 7.22 30.17
N GLY A 305 -20.66 6.17 30.41
CA GLY A 305 -20.60 5.46 31.67
C GLY A 305 -19.50 4.40 31.65
N ALA A 306 -19.56 3.46 32.60
CA ALA A 306 -18.55 2.42 32.78
C ALA A 306 -18.28 1.59 31.50
N TRP A 307 -19.30 1.32 30.68
CA TRP A 307 -19.15 0.54 29.44
C TRP A 307 -18.15 1.16 28.45
N MET A 308 -18.12 2.50 28.34
CA MET A 308 -17.18 3.20 27.45
C MET A 308 -15.73 3.00 27.91
N HIS A 309 -15.48 3.04 29.22
CA HIS A 309 -14.17 2.79 29.79
C HIS A 309 -13.73 1.34 29.57
N THR A 310 -14.63 0.37 29.76
CA THR A 310 -14.34 -1.04 29.49
C THR A 310 -14.04 -1.29 28.01
N LEU A 311 -14.78 -0.65 27.09
CA LEU A 311 -14.51 -0.74 25.65
C LEU A 311 -13.15 -0.13 25.30
N GLN A 312 -12.80 1.04 25.85
CA GLN A 312 -11.50 1.67 25.64
C GLN A 312 -10.35 0.79 26.14
N GLN A 313 -10.48 0.22 27.33
CA GLN A 313 -9.52 -0.73 27.88
C GLN A 313 -9.39 -1.99 27.00
N GLY A 314 -10.51 -2.52 26.50
CA GLY A 314 -10.51 -3.63 25.54
C GLY A 314 -9.77 -3.30 24.24
N LEU A 315 -9.96 -2.09 23.71
CA LEU A 315 -9.30 -1.61 22.48
C LEU A 315 -7.81 -1.27 22.69
N ALA A 316 -7.34 -1.11 23.92
CA ALA A 316 -5.92 -0.92 24.22
C ALA A 316 -5.08 -2.19 23.91
N PHE A 317 -5.64 -3.39 24.11
CA PHE A 317 -4.92 -4.65 23.87
C PHE A 317 -4.49 -4.87 22.42
N PRO A 318 -5.35 -4.63 21.39
CA PRO A 318 -4.91 -4.61 20.00
C PRO A 318 -3.76 -3.62 19.72
N LEU A 319 -3.74 -2.43 20.35
CA LEU A 319 -2.64 -1.49 20.18
C LEU A 319 -1.35 -2.01 20.83
N TYR A 320 -1.42 -2.62 22.01
CA TYR A 320 -0.27 -3.28 22.61
C TYR A 320 0.25 -4.41 21.71
N GLY A 321 -0.64 -5.19 21.11
CA GLY A 321 -0.28 -6.21 20.11
C GLY A 321 0.41 -5.61 18.89
N ALA A 322 -0.08 -4.48 18.37
CA ALA A 322 0.55 -3.77 17.26
C ALA A 322 1.94 -3.21 17.64
N ALA A 323 2.10 -2.64 18.84
CA ALA A 323 3.38 -2.16 19.33
C ALA A 323 4.39 -3.31 19.50
N ALA A 324 3.95 -4.45 20.04
CA ALA A 324 4.78 -5.66 20.16
C ALA A 324 5.18 -6.23 18.79
N TRP A 325 4.26 -6.23 17.82
CA TRP A 325 4.54 -6.61 16.45
C TRP A 325 5.60 -5.70 15.81
N LEU A 326 5.46 -4.38 15.96
CA LEU A 326 6.44 -3.43 15.44
C LEU A 326 7.80 -3.55 16.16
N LEU A 327 7.82 -3.91 17.44
CA LEU A 327 9.06 -4.20 18.16
C LEU A 327 9.78 -5.45 17.58
N TRP A 328 9.02 -6.48 17.21
CA TRP A 328 9.58 -7.63 16.48
C TRP A 328 10.13 -7.20 15.10
N VAL A 329 9.38 -6.38 14.36
CA VAL A 329 9.86 -5.80 13.08
C VAL A 329 11.15 -4.98 13.28
N LEU A 330 11.23 -4.17 14.33
CA LEU A 330 12.43 -3.41 14.67
C LEU A 330 13.62 -4.34 14.94
N THR A 331 13.39 -5.44 15.67
CA THR A 331 14.41 -6.46 15.94
C THR A 331 14.95 -7.07 14.64
N LEU A 332 14.08 -7.30 13.64
CA LEU A 332 14.51 -7.78 12.31
C LEU A 332 15.33 -6.73 11.54
N GLN A 333 15.12 -5.43 11.82
CA GLN A 333 15.87 -4.35 11.16
C GLN A 333 17.22 -4.09 11.82
N THR A 334 17.30 -4.02 13.14
CA THR A 334 18.48 -3.55 13.87
C THR A 334 19.08 -4.59 14.82
N GLY A 335 18.55 -5.81 14.85
CA GLY A 335 19.04 -6.89 15.71
C GLY A 335 18.66 -6.71 17.18
N THR A 336 19.42 -7.34 18.06
CA THR A 336 19.21 -7.33 19.51
C THR A 336 19.37 -5.95 20.14
N ASP A 337 20.25 -5.11 19.58
CA ASP A 337 20.47 -3.75 20.07
C ASP A 337 19.23 -2.87 19.90
N GLY A 338 18.57 -3.00 18.74
CA GLY A 338 17.29 -2.34 18.48
C GLY A 338 16.18 -2.78 19.41
N LEU A 339 16.12 -4.09 19.72
CA LEU A 339 15.18 -4.62 20.70
C LEU A 339 15.41 -4.00 22.08
N ALA A 340 16.68 -3.92 22.52
CA ALA A 340 17.03 -3.31 23.81
C ALA A 340 16.62 -1.83 23.87
N VAL A 341 16.91 -1.05 22.82
CA VAL A 341 16.50 0.36 22.71
C VAL A 341 14.98 0.50 22.73
N GLY A 342 14.26 -0.33 21.97
CA GLY A 342 12.79 -0.33 21.93
C GLY A 342 12.17 -0.67 23.29
N LEU A 343 12.66 -1.70 23.97
CA LEU A 343 12.18 -2.06 25.32
C LEU A 343 12.49 -0.97 26.34
N MET A 344 13.69 -0.40 26.31
CA MET A 344 14.06 0.72 27.18
C MET A 344 13.13 1.92 26.98
N GLY A 345 12.85 2.29 25.73
CA GLY A 345 11.91 3.36 25.44
C GLY A 345 10.48 3.05 25.87
N LEU A 346 10.01 1.81 25.73
CA LEU A 346 8.70 1.41 26.25
C LEU A 346 8.62 1.58 27.77
N VAL A 347 9.67 1.18 28.51
CA VAL A 347 9.75 1.39 29.96
C VAL A 347 9.72 2.88 30.30
N LEU A 348 10.48 3.71 29.57
CA LEU A 348 10.51 5.16 29.78
C LEU A 348 9.18 5.84 29.45
N VAL A 349 8.52 5.46 28.36
CA VAL A 349 7.19 5.96 28.00
C VAL A 349 6.16 5.52 29.04
N GLY A 350 6.23 4.28 29.53
CA GLY A 350 5.40 3.80 30.62
C GLY A 350 5.60 4.57 31.92
N LEU A 351 6.87 4.85 32.28
CA LEU A 351 7.22 5.67 33.43
C LEU A 351 6.71 7.11 33.28
N ALA A 352 6.90 7.72 32.11
CA ALA A 352 6.43 9.07 31.82
C ALA A 352 4.90 9.16 31.92
N ALA A 353 4.19 8.19 31.34
CA ALA A 353 2.74 8.08 31.42
C ALA A 353 2.25 7.93 32.87
N TRP A 354 2.91 7.08 33.66
CA TRP A 354 2.58 6.87 35.07
C TRP A 354 2.84 8.12 35.92
N VAL A 355 4.00 8.77 35.77
CA VAL A 355 4.35 10.02 36.47
C VAL A 355 3.33 11.12 36.13
N TYR A 356 2.95 11.23 34.85
CA TYR A 356 1.95 12.19 34.39
C TYR A 356 0.56 11.92 35.00
N GLY A 357 0.08 10.67 34.92
CA GLY A 357 -1.21 10.27 35.47
C GLY A 357 -1.30 10.44 36.99
N TYR A 358 -0.22 10.12 37.71
CA TYR A 358 -0.14 10.31 39.16
C TYR A 358 -0.16 11.79 39.56
N GLY A 359 0.56 12.64 38.83
CA GLY A 359 0.59 14.09 39.07
C GLY A 359 -0.70 14.82 38.70
N GLN A 360 -1.51 14.27 37.79
CA GLN A 360 -2.78 14.86 37.35
C GLN A 360 -3.80 14.98 38.50
N HIS A 361 -3.73 14.09 39.48
CA HIS A 361 -4.67 14.02 40.60
C HIS A 361 -4.22 14.86 41.82
N ARG A 362 -3.04 15.50 41.78
CA ARG A 362 -2.50 16.29 42.90
C ARG A 362 -2.05 17.68 42.46
N ALA A 363 -2.81 18.71 42.88
CA ALA A 363 -2.61 20.11 42.47
C ALA A 363 -1.18 20.65 42.68
N GLY A 364 -0.50 20.25 43.78
CA GLY A 364 0.86 20.71 44.09
C GLY A 364 1.98 20.04 43.29
N TRP A 365 1.75 18.83 42.74
CA TRP A 365 2.77 18.05 42.02
C TRP A 365 2.62 18.12 40.50
N ARG A 366 1.59 18.81 39.99
CA ARG A 366 1.28 18.90 38.56
C ARG A 366 2.45 19.48 37.74
N ARG A 367 3.07 20.58 38.19
CA ARG A 367 4.18 21.22 37.46
C ARG A 367 5.43 20.35 37.44
N LEU A 368 5.74 19.71 38.56
CA LEU A 368 6.89 18.80 38.68
C LEU A 368 6.69 17.54 37.82
N SER A 369 5.51 16.93 37.87
CA SER A 369 5.14 15.78 37.05
C SER A 369 5.21 16.09 35.54
N ILE A 370 4.73 17.27 35.10
CA ILE A 370 4.87 17.70 33.70
C ILE A 370 6.34 17.86 33.31
N PHE A 371 7.15 18.51 34.15
CA PHE A 371 8.58 18.70 33.89
C PHE A 371 9.34 17.37 33.80
N SER A 372 9.12 16.45 34.73
CA SER A 372 9.71 15.10 34.72
C SER A 372 9.26 14.31 33.49
N THR A 373 7.98 14.40 33.10
CA THR A 373 7.46 13.75 31.89
C THR A 373 8.14 14.29 30.63
N LEU A 374 8.31 15.61 30.52
CA LEU A 374 8.98 16.25 29.38
C LEU A 374 10.46 15.89 29.29
N LEU A 375 11.15 15.77 30.43
CA LEU A 375 12.54 15.28 30.45
C LEU A 375 12.66 13.83 29.98
N ILE A 376 11.78 12.95 30.45
CA ILE A 376 11.78 11.53 30.05
C ILE A 376 11.47 11.39 28.55
N LEU A 377 10.50 12.15 28.04
CA LEU A 377 10.19 12.19 26.60
C LEU A 377 11.34 12.80 25.78
N GLY A 378 11.98 13.86 26.29
CA GLY A 378 13.16 14.46 25.68
C GLY A 378 14.32 13.46 25.55
N PHE A 379 14.53 12.63 26.57
CA PHE A 379 15.48 11.53 26.51
C PHE A 379 15.04 10.44 25.51
N CYS A 380 13.75 10.09 25.47
CA CYS A 380 13.24 9.13 24.47
C CYS A 380 13.48 9.59 23.02
N LEU A 381 13.48 10.89 22.76
CA LEU A 381 13.74 11.46 21.43
C LEU A 381 15.21 11.33 20.99
N THR A 382 16.15 11.06 21.91
CA THR A 382 17.56 10.81 21.54
C THR A 382 17.82 9.35 21.21
N LEU A 383 16.99 8.42 21.69
CA LEU A 383 17.11 6.97 21.47
C LEU A 383 17.22 6.52 20.01
N PRO A 384 16.55 7.15 19.01
CA PRO A 384 16.76 6.82 17.61
C PRO A 384 18.23 6.99 17.15
N GLY A 385 18.98 7.91 17.76
CA GLY A 385 20.41 8.12 17.48
C GLY A 385 21.33 7.06 18.06
N TRP A 386 20.81 6.19 18.94
CA TRP A 386 21.52 5.07 19.55
C TRP A 386 21.29 3.77 18.76
N LEU A 387 20.39 3.79 17.78
CA LEU A 387 20.22 2.69 16.86
C LEU A 387 21.48 2.58 15.99
N PRO A 388 21.98 1.36 15.72
CA PRO A 388 23.12 1.18 14.83
C PRO A 388 22.81 1.81 13.46
N SER A 389 23.57 2.85 13.09
CA SER A 389 23.53 3.38 11.73
C SER A 389 24.08 2.30 10.81
N GLY A 390 23.21 1.68 10.01
CA GLY A 390 23.60 0.59 9.12
C GLY A 390 24.61 1.05 8.07
N THR A 391 25.90 0.90 8.35
CA THR A 391 27.00 0.88 7.36
C THR A 391 28.04 -0.19 7.63
N THR A 392 27.86 -1.08 8.60
CA THR A 392 28.65 -2.31 8.62
C THR A 392 27.95 -3.35 7.76
N VAL A 393 28.42 -3.47 6.52
CA VAL A 393 28.49 -4.77 5.84
C VAL A 393 29.39 -5.62 6.74
N GLY A 394 28.80 -6.16 7.80
CA GLY A 394 29.47 -7.11 8.68
C GLY A 394 29.76 -8.32 7.80
N SER A 395 31.04 -8.48 7.47
CA SER A 395 31.54 -9.78 7.03
C SER A 395 30.99 -10.81 8.00
N ALA A 396 30.13 -11.68 7.50
CA ALA A 396 29.65 -12.81 8.25
C ALA A 396 30.88 -13.55 8.78
N ASN A 397 31.06 -13.53 10.11
CA ASN A 397 32.04 -14.38 10.75
C ASN A 397 31.62 -15.83 10.45
N PRO A 398 32.44 -16.68 9.79
CA PRO A 398 31.99 -17.99 9.31
C PRO A 398 31.66 -19.01 10.42
N GLN A 399 31.80 -18.66 11.70
CA GLN A 399 31.75 -19.61 12.80
C GLN A 399 30.41 -19.72 13.56
N ASP A 400 29.38 -18.95 13.20
CA ASP A 400 28.05 -19.06 13.84
C ASP A 400 27.01 -19.83 12.99
N SER A 401 27.47 -20.65 12.05
CA SER A 401 26.61 -21.50 11.21
C SER A 401 26.37 -22.89 11.83
N GLN A 402 26.00 -22.96 13.10
CA GLN A 402 25.57 -24.21 13.73
C GLN A 402 24.27 -23.99 14.53
N THR A 403 23.14 -24.05 13.79
CA THR A 403 21.76 -24.42 14.19
C THR A 403 20.67 -23.55 13.54
N VAL A 404 20.71 -23.37 12.21
CA VAL A 404 19.52 -22.93 11.46
C VAL A 404 19.03 -24.11 10.65
N GLN A 405 17.87 -24.64 11.03
CA GLN A 405 17.12 -25.61 10.25
C GLN A 405 17.13 -25.20 8.78
N ALA A 406 17.46 -26.13 7.89
CA ALA A 406 17.50 -25.94 6.44
C ALA A 406 16.21 -25.25 5.97
N THR A 407 16.26 -23.93 5.82
CA THR A 407 15.11 -23.16 5.39
C THR A 407 14.99 -23.41 3.89
N ILE A 408 13.83 -23.88 3.42
CA ILE A 408 13.56 -24.18 2.00
C ILE A 408 13.82 -22.95 1.09
N TRP A 409 13.90 -21.75 1.68
CA TRP A 409 14.08 -20.49 1.00
C TRP A 409 15.55 -20.05 0.96
N GLU A 410 16.07 -19.84 -0.25
CA GLU A 410 17.35 -19.19 -0.48
C GLU A 410 17.23 -17.65 -0.39
N PRO A 411 18.24 -16.94 0.13
CA PRO A 411 18.24 -15.48 0.13
C PRO A 411 18.39 -14.93 -1.30
N PHE A 412 17.69 -13.83 -1.58
CA PHE A 412 17.76 -13.17 -2.89
C PHE A 412 19.06 -12.36 -3.07
N THR A 413 19.76 -12.60 -4.17
CA THR A 413 20.71 -11.65 -4.78
C THR A 413 20.51 -11.65 -6.30
N PRO A 414 20.78 -10.53 -7.01
CA PRO A 414 20.70 -10.49 -8.47
C PRO A 414 21.58 -11.56 -9.14
N GLN A 415 22.78 -11.77 -8.61
CA GLN A 415 23.74 -12.76 -9.11
C GLN A 415 23.17 -14.17 -8.95
N ARG A 416 22.63 -14.49 -7.77
CA ARG A 416 22.06 -15.81 -7.50
C ARG A 416 20.83 -16.10 -8.36
N LEU A 417 19.96 -15.11 -8.55
CA LEU A 417 18.82 -15.26 -9.46
C LEU A 417 19.31 -15.51 -10.90
N GLN A 418 20.35 -14.80 -11.35
CA GLN A 418 20.92 -14.99 -12.68
C GLN A 418 21.54 -16.38 -12.86
N GLU A 419 22.29 -16.88 -11.86
CA GLU A 419 22.84 -18.24 -11.84
C GLU A 419 21.75 -19.30 -11.96
N LEU A 420 20.70 -19.20 -11.13
CA LEU A 420 19.60 -20.17 -11.14
C LEU A 420 18.86 -20.17 -12.49
N ARG A 421 18.70 -19.00 -13.10
CA ARG A 421 18.12 -18.87 -14.44
C ARG A 421 19.01 -19.45 -15.54
N GLN A 422 20.33 -19.26 -15.45
CA GLN A 422 21.30 -19.86 -16.38
C GLN A 422 21.34 -21.39 -16.28
N GLN A 423 21.12 -21.93 -15.09
CA GLN A 423 20.98 -23.38 -14.86
C GLN A 423 19.67 -23.96 -15.41
N GLY A 424 18.77 -23.13 -15.95
CA GLY A 424 17.48 -23.56 -16.48
C GLY A 424 16.48 -24.02 -15.43
N LYS A 425 16.75 -23.80 -14.14
CA LYS A 425 15.85 -24.20 -13.05
C LYS A 425 14.67 -23.22 -12.92
N PRO A 426 13.45 -23.71 -12.68
CA PRO A 426 12.35 -22.84 -12.27
C PRO A 426 12.67 -22.16 -10.93
N VAL A 427 12.44 -20.85 -10.84
CA VAL A 427 12.69 -20.06 -9.63
C VAL A 427 11.42 -19.31 -9.24
N PHE A 428 10.96 -19.47 -8.01
CA PHE A 428 9.91 -18.63 -7.45
C PHE A 428 10.52 -17.62 -6.49
N VAL A 429 10.36 -16.33 -6.81
CA VAL A 429 10.84 -15.22 -5.98
C VAL A 429 9.68 -14.58 -5.22
N ASN A 430 9.75 -14.65 -3.89
CA ASN A 430 8.84 -13.97 -2.97
C ASN A 430 9.46 -12.66 -2.49
N PHE A 431 9.01 -11.53 -3.07
CA PHE A 431 9.35 -10.19 -2.59
C PHE A 431 8.41 -9.81 -1.44
N THR A 432 8.97 -9.69 -0.25
CA THR A 432 8.24 -9.65 1.02
C THR A 432 8.87 -8.71 2.03
N ALA A 433 8.18 -8.45 3.13
CA ALA A 433 8.71 -7.73 4.28
C ALA A 433 7.99 -8.15 5.56
N ALA A 434 8.66 -8.01 6.70
CA ALA A 434 8.09 -8.30 8.02
C ALA A 434 6.97 -7.32 8.40
N TRP A 435 7.11 -6.05 8.00
CA TRP A 435 6.10 -5.01 8.23
C TRP A 435 4.89 -5.12 7.29
N CYS A 436 4.96 -5.94 6.25
CA CYS A 436 3.90 -6.12 5.27
C CYS A 436 2.91 -7.20 5.74
N VAL A 437 1.76 -6.77 6.28
CA VAL A 437 0.72 -7.68 6.81
C VAL A 437 0.25 -8.69 5.75
N THR A 438 -0.05 -8.24 4.54
CA THR A 438 -0.50 -9.13 3.44
C THR A 438 0.58 -10.17 3.10
N CYS A 439 1.85 -9.78 3.14
CA CYS A 439 2.97 -10.70 2.90
C CYS A 439 3.01 -11.79 3.97
N GLN A 440 2.90 -11.41 5.25
CA GLN A 440 2.88 -12.35 6.38
C GLN A 440 1.66 -13.28 6.36
N VAL A 441 0.50 -12.78 5.93
CA VAL A 441 -0.71 -13.59 5.74
C VAL A 441 -0.51 -14.62 4.64
N ASN A 442 -0.02 -14.22 3.46
CA ASN A 442 0.25 -15.14 2.36
C ASN A 442 1.34 -16.16 2.73
N GLU A 443 2.41 -15.74 3.40
CA GLU A 443 3.47 -16.65 3.87
C GLU A 443 2.90 -17.71 4.82
N ARG A 444 2.20 -17.31 5.88
CA ARG A 444 1.71 -18.24 6.90
C ARG A 444 0.54 -19.10 6.44
N LEU A 445 -0.42 -18.52 5.69
CA LEU A 445 -1.66 -19.22 5.35
C LEU A 445 -1.58 -20.00 4.03
N VAL A 446 -0.63 -19.66 3.16
CA VAL A 446 -0.53 -20.22 1.79
C VAL A 446 0.84 -20.83 1.52
N LEU A 447 1.92 -20.03 1.50
CA LEU A 447 3.24 -20.50 1.04
C LEU A 447 3.90 -21.51 2.00
N SER A 448 3.62 -21.41 3.29
CA SER A 448 4.11 -22.34 4.30
C SER A 448 3.23 -23.59 4.49
N ARG A 449 2.17 -23.76 3.67
CA ARG A 449 1.33 -24.97 3.74
C ARG A 449 2.09 -26.17 3.17
N PRO A 450 2.05 -27.34 3.83
CA PRO A 450 2.75 -28.54 3.36
C PRO A 450 2.42 -28.89 1.90
N ALA A 451 1.14 -28.91 1.54
CA ALA A 451 0.68 -29.20 0.18
C ALA A 451 1.25 -28.23 -0.89
N VAL A 452 1.46 -26.95 -0.53
CA VAL A 452 2.03 -25.95 -1.44
C VAL A 452 3.54 -26.13 -1.55
N GLN A 453 4.23 -26.41 -0.43
CA GLN A 453 5.66 -26.69 -0.42
C GLN A 453 5.96 -27.96 -1.23
N GLU A 454 5.20 -29.03 -1.04
CA GLU A 454 5.29 -30.26 -1.83
C GLU A 454 5.07 -29.99 -3.32
N ALA A 455 4.09 -29.15 -3.69
CA ALA A 455 3.84 -28.80 -5.09
C ALA A 455 5.02 -28.06 -5.74
N PHE A 456 5.73 -27.21 -4.99
CA PHE A 456 6.96 -26.56 -5.44
C PHE A 456 8.11 -27.57 -5.57
N THR A 457 8.31 -28.43 -4.58
CA THR A 457 9.37 -29.44 -4.57
C THR A 457 9.21 -30.46 -5.69
N GLN A 458 7.99 -30.96 -5.92
CA GLN A 458 7.68 -31.91 -7.00
C GLN A 458 8.00 -31.37 -8.39
N ARG A 459 7.91 -30.04 -8.58
CA ARG A 459 8.20 -29.35 -9.84
C ARG A 459 9.62 -28.80 -9.90
N GLY A 460 10.48 -29.13 -8.94
CA GLY A 460 11.87 -28.68 -8.89
C GLY A 460 12.04 -27.16 -8.78
N VAL A 461 11.06 -26.46 -8.22
CA VAL A 461 11.09 -25.00 -8.11
C VAL A 461 12.01 -24.59 -6.97
N THR A 462 13.01 -23.77 -7.27
CA THR A 462 13.87 -23.16 -6.25
C THR A 462 13.16 -21.96 -5.64
N LEU A 463 12.98 -21.96 -4.33
CA LEU A 463 12.29 -20.89 -3.61
C LEU A 463 13.30 -19.84 -3.15
N VAL A 464 13.10 -18.58 -3.55
CA VAL A 464 13.98 -17.46 -3.23
C VAL A 464 13.19 -16.38 -2.48
N LYS A 465 13.70 -15.92 -1.35
CA LYS A 465 13.07 -14.86 -0.54
C LYS A 465 13.85 -13.55 -0.70
N ALA A 466 13.18 -12.56 -1.29
CA ALA A 466 13.66 -11.19 -1.37
C ALA A 466 13.08 -10.40 -0.19
N ASP A 467 13.81 -10.40 0.93
CA ASP A 467 13.41 -9.71 2.15
C ASP A 467 13.71 -8.20 2.06
N TRP A 468 12.65 -7.43 1.84
CA TRP A 468 12.64 -5.98 1.75
C TRP A 468 12.19 -5.31 3.06
N THR A 469 12.42 -5.97 4.20
CA THR A 469 12.18 -5.40 5.54
C THR A 469 13.08 -4.18 5.78
N ARG A 470 14.35 -4.26 5.33
CA ARG A 470 15.27 -3.13 5.23
C ARG A 470 15.37 -2.66 3.79
N GLN A 471 15.68 -1.38 3.60
CA GLN A 471 15.94 -0.85 2.27
C GLN A 471 17.11 -1.58 1.62
N ASN A 472 16.87 -2.16 0.44
CA ASN A 472 17.87 -2.85 -0.36
C ASN A 472 17.78 -2.33 -1.80
N PRO A 473 18.85 -1.71 -2.36
CA PRO A 473 18.81 -1.11 -3.70
C PRO A 473 18.58 -2.15 -4.80
N ASP A 474 19.14 -3.36 -4.66
CA ASP A 474 19.00 -4.43 -5.65
C ASP A 474 17.54 -4.89 -5.74
N ILE A 475 16.90 -5.12 -4.59
CA ILE A 475 15.47 -5.47 -4.54
C ILE A 475 14.62 -4.33 -5.10
N THR A 476 14.96 -3.09 -4.76
CA THR A 476 14.23 -1.90 -5.22
C THR A 476 14.28 -1.76 -6.74
N GLN A 477 15.43 -2.01 -7.36
CA GLN A 477 15.60 -1.96 -8.81
C GLN A 477 14.74 -3.02 -9.51
N VAL A 478 14.67 -4.24 -8.94
CA VAL A 478 13.84 -5.31 -9.51
C VAL A 478 12.36 -4.98 -9.38
N LEU A 479 11.92 -4.50 -8.22
CA LEU A 479 10.52 -4.05 -8.02
C LEU A 479 10.13 -2.97 -9.04
N GLN A 480 10.99 -1.98 -9.25
CA GLN A 480 10.79 -0.92 -10.25
C GLN A 480 10.73 -1.47 -11.69
N GLY A 481 11.57 -2.47 -12.01
CA GLY A 481 11.52 -3.16 -13.30
C GLY A 481 10.17 -3.83 -13.59
N PHE A 482 9.45 -4.26 -12.55
CA PHE A 482 8.09 -4.77 -12.65
C PHE A 482 7.00 -3.69 -12.49
N GLY A 483 7.37 -2.41 -12.46
CA GLY A 483 6.45 -1.30 -12.23
C GLY A 483 5.82 -1.31 -10.84
N ARG A 484 6.50 -1.90 -9.84
CA ARG A 484 6.04 -1.98 -8.45
C ARG A 484 6.84 -1.03 -7.57
N SER A 485 6.12 -0.29 -6.72
CA SER A 485 6.71 0.59 -5.71
C SER A 485 6.77 -0.06 -4.32
N GLY A 486 6.36 -1.32 -4.17
CA GLY A 486 6.39 -2.03 -2.89
C GLY A 486 6.01 -3.51 -2.98
N VAL A 487 5.91 -4.13 -1.81
CA VAL A 487 5.61 -5.56 -1.60
C VAL A 487 4.14 -5.76 -1.15
N PRO A 488 3.52 -6.93 -1.38
CA PRO A 488 4.09 -8.15 -1.95
C PRO A 488 4.20 -8.13 -3.48
N LEU A 489 5.26 -8.74 -3.99
CA LEU A 489 5.38 -9.15 -5.39
C LEU A 489 5.81 -10.62 -5.44
N TYR A 490 5.14 -11.40 -6.28
CA TYR A 490 5.40 -12.81 -6.47
C TYR A 490 5.74 -13.02 -7.95
N VAL A 491 6.92 -13.58 -8.23
CA VAL A 491 7.39 -13.79 -9.60
C VAL A 491 7.85 -15.22 -9.75
N LEU A 492 7.29 -15.91 -10.74
CA LEU A 492 7.80 -17.20 -11.21
C LEU A 492 8.68 -16.97 -12.44
N TYR A 493 9.89 -17.50 -12.41
CA TYR A 493 10.79 -17.63 -13.54
C TYR A 493 10.75 -19.10 -13.98
N PRO A 494 10.05 -19.46 -15.06
CA PRO A 494 9.82 -20.87 -15.41
C PRO A 494 11.08 -21.65 -15.82
N GLY A 495 12.11 -20.97 -16.32
CA GLY A 495 13.36 -21.57 -16.78
C GLY A 495 14.18 -20.63 -17.65
N ALA A 496 15.25 -21.15 -18.26
CA ALA A 496 16.11 -20.37 -19.14
C ALA A 496 15.31 -19.83 -20.35
N ASN A 497 15.50 -18.55 -20.66
CA ASN A 497 14.87 -17.83 -21.78
C ASN A 497 13.34 -17.67 -21.76
N GLN A 498 12.64 -18.10 -20.72
CA GLN A 498 11.21 -17.79 -20.56
C GLN A 498 11.00 -16.46 -19.82
N PRO A 499 9.98 -15.65 -20.23
CA PRO A 499 9.66 -14.42 -19.54
C PRO A 499 9.17 -14.68 -18.11
N PRO A 500 9.49 -13.80 -17.15
CA PRO A 500 8.98 -13.91 -15.79
C PRO A 500 7.46 -13.72 -15.76
N VAL A 501 6.78 -14.55 -14.97
CA VAL A 501 5.33 -14.50 -14.77
C VAL A 501 5.02 -13.91 -13.41
N VAL A 502 4.30 -12.79 -13.38
CA VAL A 502 3.89 -12.10 -12.16
C VAL A 502 2.58 -12.70 -11.64
N TRP A 503 2.56 -13.09 -10.37
CA TRP A 503 1.38 -13.63 -9.71
C TRP A 503 0.57 -12.55 -8.97
N PRO A 504 -0.71 -12.81 -8.63
CA PRO A 504 -1.54 -11.90 -7.85
C PRO A 504 -0.97 -11.62 -6.47
N SER A 505 -1.20 -10.41 -5.94
CA SER A 505 -0.74 -9.99 -4.60
C SER A 505 -1.46 -10.68 -3.44
N ARG A 506 -2.62 -11.29 -3.69
CA ARG A 506 -3.32 -12.18 -2.75
C ARG A 506 -3.31 -13.59 -3.32
N LEU A 507 -2.78 -14.52 -2.56
CA LEU A 507 -2.66 -15.91 -2.97
C LEU A 507 -3.69 -16.77 -2.24
N SER A 508 -4.11 -17.86 -2.88
CA SER A 508 -4.78 -18.98 -2.22
C SER A 508 -4.03 -20.28 -2.52
N PRO A 509 -4.14 -21.32 -1.67
CA PRO A 509 -3.43 -22.58 -1.91
C PRO A 509 -3.81 -23.21 -3.26
N THR A 510 -5.10 -23.19 -3.60
CA THR A 510 -5.61 -23.72 -4.87
C THR A 510 -5.11 -22.94 -6.08
N GLN A 511 -5.00 -21.61 -5.96
CA GLN A 511 -4.43 -20.77 -7.00
C GLN A 511 -2.96 -21.07 -7.24
N VAL A 512 -2.17 -21.25 -6.18
CA VAL A 512 -0.74 -21.55 -6.32
C VAL A 512 -0.52 -22.88 -7.04
N THR A 513 -1.24 -23.93 -6.65
CA THR A 513 -1.14 -25.24 -7.32
C THR A 513 -1.59 -25.19 -8.78
N ALA A 514 -2.64 -24.43 -9.08
CA ALA A 514 -3.11 -24.25 -10.45
C ALA A 514 -2.10 -23.47 -11.31
N LEU A 515 -1.56 -22.36 -10.80
CA LEU A 515 -0.55 -21.54 -11.47
C LEU A 515 0.71 -22.34 -11.78
N LEU A 516 1.22 -23.10 -10.79
CA LEU A 516 2.37 -23.98 -10.96
C LEU A 516 2.13 -25.04 -12.05
N SER A 517 0.94 -25.63 -12.10
CA SER A 517 0.59 -26.63 -13.10
C SER A 517 0.52 -26.02 -14.50
N SER A 518 -0.06 -24.83 -14.65
CA SER A 518 -0.18 -24.16 -15.94
C SER A 518 1.14 -23.60 -16.48
N GLN A 519 2.08 -23.21 -15.61
CA GLN A 519 3.26 -22.43 -15.99
C GLN A 519 4.55 -23.26 -16.05
N LEU A 520 4.57 -24.43 -15.43
CA LEU A 520 5.72 -25.35 -15.40
C LEU A 520 5.37 -26.71 -15.98
N GLY A 521 4.42 -26.75 -16.92
CA GLY A 521 3.74 -27.95 -17.43
C GLY A 521 4.56 -29.24 -17.33
N GLY A 522 3.99 -30.19 -16.61
CA GLY A 522 4.29 -31.61 -16.69
C GLY A 522 3.12 -32.33 -17.32
#